data_AF-A0A5M9MI88-F1
#
_entry.id   AF-A0A5M9MI88-F1
#
_cell.length_a   1.000
_cell.length_b   1.000
_cell.length_c   1.000
_cell.angle_alpha   90.00
_cell.angle_beta   90.00
_cell.angle_gamma   90.00
#
_symmetry.space_group_name_H-M   'P 1'
#
loop_
_entity.id
_entity.type
_entity.pdbx_description
1 polymer ?
#
loop_
_entity_poly.entity_id
_entity_poly.type
_entity_poly.pdbx_seq_one_letter_code
_entity_poly.pdbx_strand_id
1 'polypeptide(L)'
;MFQDTIVTAYSTLDDGRLLGKSSAQACVFAFLAFISVLRTQVETVPLDSIQYMTAAQSLLPRILLETASVEGLQSLCMLAFIEQKLGDVQAAMYFTSLAARLIFGLRAYVFSEPDLSTAGWSASTRTSSVQPHLRSLFWLCFAIDKELSLQTGEPPSINDDVCDLTLPPNYIERLYASDPCVQSRLPSDLFARLPPYPVDLRLSIIMSRVNSALCSNRRVQVNDATIIKHVRELDEELEQWRISLPPHWQPTLSSPSDNPNISMHALFLQLVYYFILARIHLASNQYNEWMVAHSEMPQGISSSLALSVAASRSTLLCLKVYEHLLRDVALWPILWYILTALGVLYIHVLRRPLDPEAASDVDLLKNISLIIHRLFIQQNPLNHPRDTDIPHITGLAIEIAQLA
;
A
#
# COMPACT_ATOMS: atom_id res chain seq x y z
N MET A 1 8.14 21.97 14.45
CA MET A 1 8.63 20.86 13.61
C MET A 1 8.81 21.34 12.17
N PHE A 2 7.77 21.43 11.31
CA PHE A 2 8.02 21.80 9.91
C PHE A 2 8.55 23.23 9.70
N GLN A 3 8.13 24.19 10.53
CA GLN A 3 8.70 25.55 10.54
C GLN A 3 10.22 25.54 10.80
N ASP A 4 10.67 24.67 11.70
CA ASP A 4 12.09 24.53 12.04
C ASP A 4 12.87 23.91 10.87
N THR A 5 12.26 22.97 10.13
CA THR A 5 12.79 22.42 8.89
C THR A 5 13.02 23.51 7.83
N ILE A 6 12.05 24.42 7.64
CA ILE A 6 12.18 25.55 6.69
C ILE A 6 13.32 26.49 7.12
N VAL A 7 13.37 26.86 8.41
CA VAL A 7 14.44 27.72 8.95
C VAL A 7 15.81 27.07 8.75
N THR A 8 15.92 25.77 8.99
CA THR A 8 17.17 25.01 8.80
C THR A 8 17.58 24.99 7.32
N ALA A 9 16.63 24.72 6.42
CA ALA A 9 16.86 24.60 4.98
C ALA A 9 17.42 25.90 4.35
N TYR A 10 16.97 27.07 4.82
CA TYR A 10 17.29 28.37 4.24
C TYR A 10 18.15 29.27 5.16
N SER A 11 18.71 28.70 6.23
CA SER A 11 19.64 29.42 7.10
C SER A 11 20.90 29.86 6.33
N THR A 12 21.27 31.13 6.49
CA THR A 12 22.41 31.79 5.82
C THR A 12 23.73 31.62 6.57
N LEU A 13 23.71 31.04 7.77
CA LEU A 13 24.90 30.80 8.59
C LEU A 13 25.59 29.54 8.08
N ASP A 14 26.58 29.73 7.21
CA ASP A 14 27.47 28.66 6.71
C ASP A 14 28.57 28.36 7.74
N ASP A 15 28.17 28.08 8.98
CA ASP A 15 29.07 27.40 9.90
C ASP A 15 29.10 25.94 9.44
N GLY A 16 30.29 25.42 9.11
CA GLY A 16 30.54 24.05 8.63
C GLY A 16 30.15 22.91 9.60
N ARG A 17 29.12 23.15 10.42
CA ARG A 17 28.53 22.33 11.49
C ARG A 17 27.02 22.10 11.31
N LEU A 18 26.34 22.68 10.32
CA LEU A 18 24.90 22.41 10.09
C LEU A 18 24.68 21.03 9.44
N LEU A 19 24.94 19.98 10.23
CA LEU A 19 24.46 18.62 10.01
C LEU A 19 22.95 18.67 9.73
N GLY A 20 22.52 18.29 8.53
CA GLY A 20 21.09 18.20 8.19
C GLY A 20 20.54 19.30 7.28
N LYS A 21 21.33 20.29 6.82
CA LYS A 21 20.83 21.33 5.90
C LYS A 21 20.34 20.73 4.58
N SER A 22 21.06 19.78 4.01
CA SER A 22 20.64 19.13 2.75
C SER A 22 19.40 18.28 2.98
N SER A 23 19.35 17.55 4.10
CA SER A 23 18.15 16.81 4.54
C SER A 23 16.93 17.72 4.67
N ALA A 24 17.07 18.90 5.27
CA ALA A 24 15.99 19.87 5.42
C ALA A 24 15.52 20.45 4.08
N GLN A 25 16.45 20.79 3.18
CA GLN A 25 16.13 21.26 1.83
C GLN A 25 15.40 20.19 1.02
N ALA A 26 15.88 18.94 1.06
CA ALA A 26 15.22 17.81 0.42
C ALA A 26 13.81 17.60 0.98
N CYS A 27 13.63 17.76 2.29
CA CYS A 27 12.33 17.61 2.93
C CYS A 27 11.32 18.66 2.45
N VAL A 28 11.77 19.90 2.26
CA VAL A 28 10.91 20.97 1.71
C VAL A 28 10.53 20.66 0.26
N PHE A 29 11.49 20.29 -0.58
CA PHE A 29 11.21 19.95 -1.99
C PHE A 29 10.30 18.71 -2.12
N ALA A 30 10.58 17.64 -1.37
CA ALA A 30 9.77 16.44 -1.35
C ALA A 30 8.34 16.73 -0.86
N PHE A 31 8.18 17.62 0.13
CA PHE A 31 6.87 18.05 0.62
C PHE A 31 6.06 18.83 -0.42
N LEU A 32 6.70 19.74 -1.17
CA LEU A 32 6.05 20.47 -2.25
C LEU A 32 5.59 19.53 -3.38
N ALA A 33 6.43 18.56 -3.76
CA ALA A 33 6.07 17.52 -4.71
C ALA A 33 4.91 16.64 -4.19
N PHE A 34 4.99 16.20 -2.94
CA PHE A 34 4.00 15.35 -2.29
C PHE A 34 2.63 16.01 -2.23
N ILE A 35 2.57 17.28 -1.83
CA ILE A 35 1.32 18.05 -1.82
C ILE A 35 0.77 18.21 -3.23
N SER A 36 1.62 18.46 -4.22
CA SER A 36 1.19 18.59 -5.61
C SER A 36 0.58 17.29 -6.16
N VAL A 37 1.07 16.13 -5.73
CA VAL A 37 0.56 14.81 -6.14
C VAL A 37 -0.72 14.43 -5.37
N LEU A 38 -0.84 14.85 -4.10
CA LEU A 38 -2.02 14.56 -3.27
C LEU A 38 -3.21 15.49 -3.54
N ARG A 39 -2.98 16.72 -3.98
CA ARG A 39 -4.04 17.71 -4.18
C ARG A 39 -4.65 17.58 -5.56
N THR A 40 -5.86 17.04 -5.64
CA THR A 40 -6.63 17.00 -6.89
C THR A 40 -7.42 18.27 -7.17
N GLN A 41 -7.75 19.15 -6.19
CA GLN A 41 -8.68 20.29 -6.45
C GLN A 41 -8.56 21.49 -5.47
N VAL A 42 -7.38 22.07 -5.22
CA VAL A 42 -7.32 23.38 -4.49
C VAL A 42 -6.65 24.44 -5.36
N GLU A 43 -7.39 25.53 -5.61
CA GLU A 43 -7.03 26.75 -6.37
C GLU A 43 -5.84 27.52 -5.77
N THR A 44 -4.66 26.91 -5.75
CA THR A 44 -3.40 27.60 -5.47
C THR A 44 -2.38 27.25 -6.52
N VAL A 45 -1.44 28.18 -6.74
CA VAL A 45 -0.36 28.20 -7.73
C VAL A 45 -0.01 26.80 -8.27
N PRO A 46 0.00 26.58 -9.60
CA PRO A 46 0.40 25.29 -10.17
C PRO A 46 1.83 24.97 -9.74
N LEU A 47 1.97 23.97 -8.87
CA LEU A 47 3.26 23.46 -8.44
C LEU A 47 3.70 22.40 -9.45
N ASP A 48 4.91 22.53 -9.99
CA ASP A 48 5.50 21.50 -10.84
C ASP A 48 6.04 20.37 -9.95
N SER A 49 5.22 19.32 -9.77
CA SER A 49 5.57 18.15 -8.96
C SER A 49 6.87 17.49 -9.40
N ILE A 50 7.13 17.41 -10.71
CA ILE A 50 8.32 16.76 -11.28
C ILE A 50 9.57 17.57 -10.96
N GLN A 51 9.50 18.90 -11.09
CA GLN A 51 10.62 19.78 -10.77
C GLN A 51 11.03 19.65 -9.30
N TYR A 52 10.07 19.71 -8.37
CA TYR A 52 10.35 19.58 -6.94
C TYR A 52 10.83 18.18 -6.56
N MET A 53 10.27 17.13 -7.16
CA MET A 53 10.73 15.77 -6.96
C MET A 53 12.18 15.60 -7.42
N THR A 54 12.52 16.09 -8.62
CA THR A 54 13.88 16.04 -9.17
C THR A 54 14.87 16.81 -8.28
N ALA A 55 14.46 17.97 -7.77
CA ALA A 55 15.26 18.75 -6.83
C ALA A 55 15.53 17.99 -5.54
N ALA A 56 14.52 17.35 -4.94
CA ALA A 56 14.70 16.50 -3.75
C ALA A 56 15.64 15.31 -4.03
N GLN A 57 15.46 14.62 -5.16
CA GLN A 57 16.30 13.50 -5.59
C GLN A 57 17.76 13.91 -5.81
N SER A 58 18.02 15.11 -6.33
CA SER A 58 19.39 15.62 -6.54
C SER A 58 20.18 15.79 -5.24
N LEU A 59 19.49 15.93 -4.10
CA LEU A 59 20.10 16.06 -2.77
C LEU A 59 20.35 14.71 -2.10
N LEU A 60 19.87 13.60 -2.67
CA LEU A 60 19.98 12.27 -2.09
C LEU A 60 21.42 11.88 -1.71
N PRO A 61 22.46 12.11 -2.54
CA PRO A 61 23.83 11.78 -2.16
C PRO A 61 24.29 12.49 -0.89
N ARG A 62 23.80 13.72 -0.65
CA ARG A 62 24.13 14.49 0.57
C ARG A 62 23.40 13.96 1.78
N ILE A 63 22.12 13.59 1.64
CA ILE A 63 21.35 12.95 2.72
C ILE A 63 22.05 11.68 3.21
N LEU A 64 22.60 10.89 2.29
CA LEU A 64 23.30 9.64 2.61
C LEU A 64 24.67 9.83 3.28
N LEU A 65 25.29 11.01 3.10
CA LEU A 65 26.56 11.37 3.75
C LEU A 65 26.34 12.06 5.10
N GLU A 66 25.16 12.62 5.34
CA GLU A 66 24.78 13.24 6.61
C GLU A 66 24.45 12.16 7.67
N THR A 67 24.51 12.53 8.95
CA THR A 67 23.96 11.70 10.02
C THR A 67 22.46 11.54 9.83
N ALA A 68 21.92 10.35 10.15
CA ALA A 68 20.49 10.09 10.04
C ALA A 68 19.67 11.20 10.73
N SER A 69 18.77 11.81 9.97
CA SER A 69 17.96 12.96 10.38
C SER A 69 16.47 12.67 10.14
N VAL A 70 15.61 13.33 10.91
CA VAL A 70 14.16 13.21 10.76
C VAL A 70 13.73 13.72 9.38
N GLU A 71 14.32 14.83 8.95
CA GLU A 71 14.08 15.46 7.65
C GLU A 71 14.49 14.54 6.50
N GLY A 72 15.63 13.86 6.61
CA GLY A 72 16.09 12.88 5.61
C GLY A 72 15.10 11.71 5.50
N LEU A 73 14.65 11.17 6.64
CA LEU A 73 13.64 10.11 6.66
C LEU A 73 12.31 10.57 6.06
N GLN A 74 11.82 11.75 6.45
CA GLN A 74 10.60 12.34 5.90
C GLN A 74 10.68 12.51 4.37
N SER A 75 11.81 13.01 3.88
CA SER A 75 12.06 13.18 2.44
C SER A 75 11.93 11.86 1.69
N LEU A 76 12.58 10.80 2.19
CA LEU A 76 12.56 9.49 1.56
C LEU A 76 11.18 8.82 1.61
N CYS A 77 10.45 8.94 2.73
CA CYS A 77 9.08 8.43 2.82
C CYS A 77 8.14 9.16 1.82
N MET A 78 8.28 10.48 1.68
CA MET A 78 7.50 11.25 0.71
C MET A 78 7.84 10.87 -0.74
N LEU A 79 9.13 10.73 -1.07
CA LEU A 79 9.57 10.28 -2.40
C LEU A 79 9.08 8.86 -2.72
N ALA A 80 9.18 7.92 -1.78
CA ALA A 80 8.67 6.57 -1.95
C ALA A 80 7.17 6.56 -2.25
N PHE A 81 6.40 7.36 -1.51
CA PHE A 81 4.96 7.49 -1.74
C PHE A 81 4.64 8.14 -3.09
N ILE A 82 5.36 9.19 -3.48
CA ILE A 82 5.18 9.85 -4.78
C ILE A 82 5.44 8.86 -5.91
N GLU A 83 6.57 8.15 -5.92
CA GLU A 83 6.89 7.19 -6.97
C GLU A 83 5.87 6.05 -7.03
N GLN A 84 5.35 5.58 -5.88
CA GLN A 84 4.25 4.62 -5.84
C GLN A 84 2.98 5.17 -6.50
N LYS A 85 2.64 6.45 -6.28
CA LYS A 85 1.51 7.12 -6.93
C LYS A 85 1.71 7.35 -8.43
N LEU A 86 2.95 7.52 -8.86
CA LEU A 86 3.35 7.68 -10.26
C LEU A 86 3.58 6.35 -10.98
N GLY A 87 3.54 5.22 -10.27
CA GLY A 87 3.68 3.88 -10.84
C GLY A 87 5.11 3.37 -10.99
N ASP A 88 6.13 4.09 -10.50
CA ASP A 88 7.51 3.56 -10.45
C ASP A 88 7.76 2.80 -9.16
N VAL A 89 7.36 1.55 -9.23
CA VAL A 89 7.52 0.57 -8.16
C VAL A 89 9.00 0.41 -7.79
N GLN A 90 9.91 0.42 -8.78
CA GLN A 90 11.34 0.21 -8.53
C GLN A 90 11.96 1.39 -7.77
N ALA A 91 11.68 2.62 -8.19
CA ALA A 91 12.12 3.81 -7.48
C ALA A 91 11.51 3.88 -6.07
N ALA A 92 10.22 3.55 -5.93
CA ALA A 92 9.56 3.49 -4.63
C ALA A 92 10.24 2.48 -3.68
N MET A 93 10.65 1.31 -4.19
CA MET A 93 11.39 0.32 -3.42
C MET A 93 12.77 0.80 -2.99
N TYR A 94 13.51 1.51 -3.87
CA TYR A 94 14.80 2.09 -3.50
C TYR A 94 14.66 3.15 -2.41
N PHE A 95 13.72 4.08 -2.54
CA PHE A 95 13.49 5.09 -1.51
C PHE A 95 13.03 4.47 -0.18
N THR A 96 12.18 3.44 -0.23
CA THR A 96 11.74 2.68 0.94
C THR A 96 12.92 1.96 1.62
N SER A 97 13.83 1.37 0.84
CA SER A 97 15.04 0.71 1.35
C SER A 97 15.94 1.70 2.09
N LEU A 98 16.14 2.90 1.52
CA LEU A 98 16.92 3.96 2.16
C LEU A 98 16.23 4.50 3.42
N ALA A 99 14.91 4.69 3.36
CA ALA A 99 14.11 5.10 4.51
C ALA A 99 14.20 4.07 5.66
N ALA A 100 14.15 2.78 5.35
CA ALA A 100 14.34 1.70 6.33
C ALA A 100 15.70 1.81 7.05
N ARG A 101 16.78 2.13 6.32
CA ARG A 101 18.10 2.37 6.94
C ARG A 101 18.09 3.55 7.90
N LEU A 102 17.41 4.65 7.56
CA LEU A 102 17.26 5.80 8.46
C LEU A 102 16.36 5.50 9.66
N ILE A 103 15.30 4.70 9.49
CA ILE A 103 14.44 4.22 10.58
C ILE A 103 15.25 3.47 11.63
N PHE A 104 16.15 2.57 11.20
CA PHE A 104 17.02 1.85 12.13
C PHE A 104 18.04 2.78 12.79
N GLY A 105 18.66 3.68 12.03
CA GLY A 105 19.61 4.67 12.56
C GLY A 105 18.99 5.62 13.61
N LEU A 106 17.73 6.00 13.41
CA LEU A 106 16.95 6.88 14.29
C LEU A 106 16.21 6.13 15.40
N ARG A 107 16.28 4.79 15.41
CA ARG A 107 15.56 3.91 16.35
C ARG A 107 14.04 4.07 16.34
N ALA A 108 13.47 4.51 15.20
CA ALA A 108 12.03 4.72 15.03
C ALA A 108 11.21 3.41 15.11
N TYR A 109 11.88 2.26 15.00
CA TYR A 109 11.30 0.93 15.07
C TYR A 109 10.99 0.45 16.50
N VAL A 110 11.47 1.14 17.53
CA VAL A 110 11.23 0.80 18.95
C VAL A 110 10.09 1.65 19.49
N PHE A 111 9.08 1.03 20.12
CA PHE A 111 8.09 1.78 20.86
C PHE A 111 8.71 2.28 22.17
N SER A 112 8.65 3.59 22.40
CA SER A 112 9.03 4.19 23.68
C SER A 112 7.76 4.70 24.33
N GLU A 113 7.36 4.12 25.47
CA GLU A 113 6.32 4.74 26.30
C GLU A 113 6.81 6.10 26.78
N PRO A 114 5.96 7.13 26.82
CA PRO A 114 6.33 8.38 27.45
C PRO A 114 6.56 8.12 28.94
N ASP A 115 7.82 8.17 29.40
CA ASP A 115 8.18 8.00 30.81
C ASP A 115 7.41 9.03 31.67
N LEU A 116 6.36 8.56 32.34
CA LEU A 116 5.59 9.37 33.31
C LEU A 116 6.40 9.67 34.59
N SER A 117 7.55 9.01 34.76
CA SER A 117 8.42 9.07 35.94
C SER A 117 9.49 10.17 35.91
N THR A 118 9.73 10.81 34.75
CA THR A 118 10.72 11.89 34.59
C THR A 118 10.10 13.28 34.39
N ALA A 119 8.80 13.43 34.62
CA ALA A 119 8.10 14.72 34.65
C ALA A 119 8.65 15.71 35.71
N GLY A 120 9.63 15.29 36.51
CA GLY A 120 10.29 16.09 37.53
C GLY A 120 11.30 17.12 37.01
N TRP A 121 12.09 16.86 35.95
CA TRP A 121 13.16 17.80 35.54
C TRP A 121 13.31 17.92 34.02
N SER A 122 12.84 19.05 33.49
CA SER A 122 13.26 19.71 32.24
C SER A 122 13.50 18.82 31.00
N ALA A 123 12.63 17.85 30.72
CA ALA A 123 12.54 17.30 29.38
C ALA A 123 11.99 18.40 28.45
N SER A 124 12.87 19.01 27.66
CA SER A 124 12.54 20.06 26.71
C SER A 124 11.31 19.70 25.87
N THR A 125 10.38 20.62 25.67
CA THR A 125 9.15 20.50 24.85
C THR A 125 9.40 19.99 23.41
N ARG A 126 10.65 19.92 22.96
CA ARG A 126 11.09 19.40 21.65
C ARG A 126 11.18 17.87 21.58
N THR A 127 11.63 17.19 22.64
CA THR A 127 11.80 15.72 22.59
C THR A 127 10.48 14.97 22.66
N SER A 128 9.44 15.59 23.25
CA SER A 128 8.11 14.99 23.40
C SER A 128 7.36 14.81 22.07
N SER A 129 7.65 15.61 21.02
CA SER A 129 6.97 15.51 19.72
C SER A 129 7.73 14.71 18.66
N VAL A 130 9.03 14.49 18.82
CA VAL A 130 9.86 13.83 17.79
C VAL A 130 9.63 12.31 17.76
N GLN A 131 9.57 11.65 18.92
CA GLN A 131 9.39 10.20 18.98
C GLN A 131 8.04 9.72 18.39
N PRO A 132 6.89 10.34 18.71
CA PRO A 132 5.62 9.98 18.08
C PRO A 132 5.64 10.17 16.55
N HIS A 133 6.35 11.20 16.07
CA HIS A 133 6.50 11.48 14.64
C HIS A 133 7.38 10.44 13.94
N LEU A 134 8.52 10.09 14.53
CA LEU A 134 9.37 8.99 14.07
C LEU A 134 8.59 7.68 14.00
N ARG A 135 7.80 7.38 15.03
CA ARG A 135 6.93 6.20 15.05
C ARG A 135 5.90 6.24 13.92
N SER A 136 5.41 7.42 13.56
CA SER A 136 4.48 7.59 12.45
C SER A 136 5.18 7.36 11.10
N LEU A 137 6.40 7.85 10.91
CA LEU A 137 7.21 7.58 9.72
C LEU A 137 7.59 6.09 9.60
N PHE A 138 7.89 5.43 10.72
CA PHE A 138 8.10 3.99 10.76
C PHE A 138 6.90 3.25 10.18
N TRP A 139 5.68 3.53 10.68
CA TRP A 139 4.48 2.83 10.23
C TRP A 139 4.14 3.12 8.77
N LEU A 140 4.35 4.35 8.30
CA LEU A 140 4.18 4.70 6.90
C LEU A 140 5.15 3.91 6.01
N CYS A 141 6.43 3.90 6.36
CA CYS A 141 7.46 3.17 5.61
C CYS A 141 7.23 1.66 5.66
N PHE A 142 6.81 1.13 6.82
CA PHE A 142 6.45 -0.27 7.00
C PHE A 142 5.30 -0.66 6.07
N ALA A 143 4.21 0.11 6.05
CA ALA A 143 3.08 -0.17 5.18
C ALA A 143 3.47 -0.20 3.69
N ILE A 144 4.25 0.80 3.25
CA ILE A 144 4.75 0.88 1.87
C ILE A 144 5.66 -0.31 1.54
N ASP A 145 6.63 -0.64 2.41
CA ASP A 145 7.55 -1.76 2.22
C ASP A 145 6.79 -3.09 2.05
N LYS A 146 5.82 -3.36 2.93
CA LYS A 146 5.06 -4.63 2.88
C LYS A 146 4.14 -4.72 1.66
N GLU A 147 3.53 -3.60 1.27
CA GLU A 147 2.71 -3.54 0.07
C GLU A 147 3.58 -3.78 -1.18
N LEU A 148 4.67 -3.02 -1.36
CA LEU A 148 5.56 -3.15 -2.53
C LEU A 148 6.16 -4.55 -2.62
N SER A 149 6.68 -5.10 -1.53
CA SER A 149 7.24 -6.45 -1.51
C SER A 149 6.23 -7.54 -1.84
N LEU A 150 4.99 -7.42 -1.37
CA LEU A 150 3.95 -8.39 -1.69
C LEU A 150 3.52 -8.30 -3.18
N GLN A 151 3.52 -7.09 -3.73
CA GLN A 151 3.26 -6.83 -5.15
C GLN A 151 4.36 -7.44 -6.02
N THR A 152 5.62 -7.05 -5.81
CA THR A 152 6.74 -7.48 -6.67
C THR A 152 7.23 -8.90 -6.40
N GLY A 153 6.94 -9.45 -5.21
CA GLY A 153 7.51 -10.71 -4.74
C GLY A 153 8.97 -10.57 -4.26
N GLU A 154 9.51 -9.35 -4.21
CA GLU A 154 10.83 -9.09 -3.67
C GLU A 154 10.83 -9.13 -2.13
N PRO A 155 11.99 -9.40 -1.49
CA PRO A 155 12.10 -9.39 -0.04
C PRO A 155 11.86 -7.98 0.54
N PRO A 156 11.21 -7.87 1.71
CA PRO A 156 11.00 -6.59 2.38
C PRO A 156 12.30 -6.04 2.98
N SER A 157 12.42 -4.71 2.99
CA SER A 157 13.57 -4.00 3.55
C SER A 157 13.54 -3.98 5.07
N ILE A 158 12.34 -3.98 5.65
CA ILE A 158 12.13 -3.97 7.10
C ILE A 158 11.86 -5.41 7.56
N ASN A 159 12.71 -5.93 8.44
CA ASN A 159 12.47 -7.21 9.09
C ASN A 159 11.59 -7.03 10.32
N ASP A 160 10.50 -7.78 10.39
CA ASP A 160 9.51 -7.72 11.48
C ASP A 160 10.11 -8.14 12.82
N ASP A 161 11.01 -9.14 12.82
CA ASP A 161 11.55 -9.75 14.04
C ASP A 161 12.36 -8.77 14.90
N VAL A 162 12.85 -7.68 14.30
CA VAL A 162 13.63 -6.65 15.00
C VAL A 162 12.82 -5.41 15.32
N CYS A 163 11.55 -5.35 14.90
CA CYS A 163 10.70 -4.18 15.02
C CYS A 163 9.62 -4.36 16.10
N ASP A 164 9.33 -3.28 16.81
CA ASP A 164 8.14 -3.21 17.64
C ASP A 164 6.94 -2.90 16.73
N LEU A 165 5.95 -3.80 16.71
CA LEU A 165 4.73 -3.67 15.90
C LEU A 165 3.50 -3.27 16.73
N THR A 166 3.71 -2.68 17.92
CA THR A 166 2.64 -2.12 18.74
C THR A 166 1.96 -0.98 18.00
N LEU A 167 0.67 -1.16 17.69
CA LEU A 167 -0.13 -0.19 16.95
C LEU A 167 -0.19 1.16 17.68
N PRO A 168 -0.32 2.28 16.96
CA PRO A 168 -0.49 3.60 17.59
C PRO A 168 -1.68 3.63 18.57
N PRO A 169 -1.64 4.45 19.63
CA PRO A 169 -2.73 4.55 20.60
C PRO A 169 -4.03 4.99 19.90
N ASN A 170 -5.18 4.42 20.25
CA ASN A 170 -6.48 4.72 19.63
C ASN A 170 -6.46 4.55 18.10
N TYR A 171 -5.64 3.62 17.56
CA TYR A 171 -5.50 3.45 16.11
C TYR A 171 -6.82 3.10 15.43
N ILE A 172 -7.57 2.15 15.99
CA ILE A 172 -8.85 1.68 15.44
C ILE A 172 -9.89 2.80 15.40
N GLU A 173 -9.99 3.56 16.49
CA GLU A 173 -10.88 4.73 16.58
C GLU A 173 -10.54 5.79 15.53
N ARG A 174 -9.24 6.06 15.33
CA ARG A 174 -8.76 7.01 14.32
C ARG A 174 -8.96 6.52 12.89
N LEU A 175 -8.84 5.21 12.66
CA LEU A 175 -9.07 4.59 11.35
C LEU A 175 -10.52 4.77 10.89
N TYR A 176 -11.47 4.68 11.82
CA TYR A 176 -12.91 4.80 11.55
C TYR A 176 -13.50 6.17 11.91
N ALA A 177 -12.68 7.19 12.14
CA ALA A 177 -13.17 8.53 12.51
C ALA A 177 -14.04 9.19 11.42
N SER A 178 -13.97 8.72 10.17
CA SER A 178 -14.81 9.17 9.06
C SER A 178 -16.18 8.46 8.98
N ASP A 179 -16.38 7.37 9.74
CA ASP A 179 -17.63 6.62 9.77
C ASP A 179 -18.66 7.32 10.67
N PRO A 180 -19.84 7.73 10.16
CA PRO A 180 -20.88 8.39 10.95
C PRO A 180 -21.32 7.61 12.20
N CYS A 181 -21.30 6.27 12.15
CA CYS A 181 -21.63 5.43 13.30
C CYS A 181 -20.59 5.54 14.41
N VAL A 182 -19.31 5.68 14.05
CA VAL A 182 -18.20 5.80 14.99
C VAL A 182 -18.04 7.24 15.48
N GLN A 183 -18.28 8.21 14.61
CA GLN A 183 -18.31 9.65 14.92
C GLN A 183 -19.23 9.97 16.10
N SER A 184 -20.41 9.34 16.17
CA SER A 184 -21.35 9.57 17.29
C SER A 184 -20.80 9.25 18.69
N ARG A 185 -19.66 8.54 18.77
CA ARG A 185 -19.03 8.06 20.01
C ARG A 185 -17.71 8.76 20.34
N LEU A 186 -17.20 9.64 19.47
CA LEU A 186 -15.89 10.27 19.59
C LEU A 186 -15.95 11.71 20.15
N PRO A 187 -14.88 12.23 20.78
CA PRO A 187 -14.74 13.64 21.17
C PRO A 187 -14.42 14.57 19.97
N SER A 188 -15.01 15.78 19.94
CA SER A 188 -15.12 16.68 18.75
C SER A 188 -13.80 17.05 18.03
N ASP A 189 -12.66 16.81 18.65
CA ASP A 189 -11.31 17.11 18.18
C ASP A 189 -10.67 16.03 17.26
N LEU A 190 -11.29 14.85 17.17
CA LEU A 190 -10.85 13.75 16.28
C LEU A 190 -11.58 13.71 14.92
N PHE A 191 -12.64 14.52 14.75
CA PHE A 191 -13.65 14.38 13.68
C PHE A 191 -13.20 14.78 12.27
N ALA A 192 -12.04 15.44 12.11
CA ALA A 192 -11.63 16.06 10.84
C ALA A 192 -10.35 15.47 10.23
N ARG A 193 -9.83 14.35 10.75
CA ARG A 193 -8.52 13.83 10.32
C ARG A 193 -8.70 12.73 9.26
N LEU A 194 -7.99 12.88 8.14
CA LEU A 194 -7.79 11.79 7.17
C LEU A 194 -7.27 10.53 7.90
N PRO A 195 -7.51 9.32 7.35
CA PRO A 195 -6.89 8.11 7.85
C PRO A 195 -5.38 8.34 8.05
N PRO A 196 -4.81 7.90 9.19
CA PRO A 196 -3.44 8.24 9.55
C PRO A 196 -2.40 7.64 8.61
N TYR A 197 -2.77 6.60 7.85
CA TYR A 197 -1.92 5.87 6.91
C TYR A 197 -2.73 5.49 5.66
N PRO A 198 -2.06 5.29 4.51
CA PRO A 198 -2.74 4.93 3.26
C PRO A 198 -3.42 3.54 3.29
N VAL A 199 -2.90 2.63 4.12
CA VAL A 199 -3.42 1.26 4.31
C VAL A 199 -3.62 0.99 5.81
N ASP A 200 -4.54 0.09 6.17
CA ASP A 200 -4.67 -0.39 7.55
C ASP A 200 -3.39 -1.15 7.95
N LEU A 201 -2.73 -0.70 9.02
CA LEU A 201 -1.48 -1.27 9.50
C LEU A 201 -1.62 -2.75 9.87
N ARG A 202 -2.83 -3.19 10.30
CA ARG A 202 -3.11 -4.60 10.57
C ARG A 202 -3.03 -5.42 9.29
N LEU A 203 -3.51 -4.90 8.16
CA LEU A 203 -3.34 -5.54 6.86
C LEU A 203 -1.87 -5.57 6.44
N SER A 204 -1.10 -4.50 6.68
CA SER A 204 0.33 -4.49 6.37
C SER A 204 1.10 -5.57 7.15
N ILE A 205 0.72 -5.85 8.41
CA ILE A 205 1.28 -6.95 9.19
C ILE A 205 0.92 -8.30 8.55
N ILE A 206 -0.35 -8.50 8.17
CA ILE A 206 -0.79 -9.72 7.47
C ILE A 206 -0.03 -9.88 6.14
N MET A 207 0.10 -8.82 5.34
CA MET A 207 0.88 -8.83 4.08
C MET A 207 2.32 -9.29 4.31
N SER A 208 2.98 -8.79 5.37
CA SER A 208 4.34 -9.20 5.71
C SER A 208 4.42 -10.71 5.97
N ARG A 209 3.44 -11.25 6.70
CA ARG A 209 3.36 -12.68 6.98
C ARG A 209 3.06 -13.52 5.74
N VAL A 210 2.19 -13.04 4.85
CA VAL A 210 1.98 -13.67 3.54
C VAL A 210 3.29 -13.68 2.75
N ASN A 211 4.03 -12.58 2.75
CA ASN A 211 5.30 -12.52 2.00
C ASN A 211 6.35 -13.47 2.58
N SER A 212 6.50 -13.52 3.91
CA SER A 212 7.50 -14.37 4.57
C SER A 212 7.16 -15.87 4.50
N ALA A 213 5.92 -16.23 4.83
CA ALA A 213 5.46 -17.62 4.88
C ALA A 213 5.17 -18.20 3.51
N LEU A 214 4.64 -17.38 2.59
CA LEU A 214 4.15 -17.82 1.30
C LEU A 214 4.88 -17.20 0.12
N CYS A 215 5.83 -16.28 0.19
CA CYS A 215 6.46 -15.76 -1.06
C CYS A 215 7.99 -15.89 -1.09
N SER A 216 8.62 -16.19 0.05
CA SER A 216 10.08 -16.32 0.13
C SER A 216 10.61 -17.53 -0.67
N ASN A 217 11.81 -17.38 -1.25
CA ASN A 217 12.57 -18.44 -1.94
C ASN A 217 12.79 -19.71 -1.09
N ARG A 218 12.46 -19.66 0.20
CA ARG A 218 12.43 -20.81 1.12
C ARG A 218 11.37 -21.85 0.75
N ARG A 219 10.40 -21.50 -0.11
CA ARG A 219 9.37 -22.40 -0.67
C ARG A 219 9.92 -23.71 -1.23
N VAL A 220 11.13 -23.71 -1.80
CA VAL A 220 11.75 -24.89 -2.43
C VAL A 220 12.06 -26.01 -1.41
N GLN A 221 12.02 -25.73 -0.11
CA GLN A 221 12.38 -26.68 0.96
C GLN A 221 11.24 -27.00 1.95
N VAL A 222 10.02 -26.49 1.73
CA VAL A 222 8.92 -26.60 2.70
C VAL A 222 7.95 -27.71 2.28
N ASN A 223 7.66 -28.63 3.20
CA ASN A 223 6.70 -29.74 3.03
C ASN A 223 5.25 -29.22 2.85
N ASP A 224 4.42 -29.90 2.05
CA ASP A 224 3.02 -29.59 1.72
C ASP A 224 2.17 -29.26 2.96
N ALA A 225 2.35 -30.04 4.03
CA ALA A 225 1.64 -29.86 5.29
C ALA A 225 1.90 -28.50 5.94
N THR A 226 3.12 -27.96 5.78
CA THR A 226 3.50 -26.65 6.32
C THR A 226 2.88 -25.51 5.51
N ILE A 227 2.80 -25.65 4.18
CA ILE A 227 2.13 -24.66 3.33
C ILE A 227 0.63 -24.62 3.65
N ILE A 228 -0.02 -25.78 3.74
CA ILE A 228 -1.45 -25.87 4.10
C ILE A 228 -1.69 -25.27 5.50
N LYS A 229 -0.79 -25.53 6.45
CA LYS A 229 -0.85 -24.93 7.79
C LYS A 229 -0.77 -23.40 7.70
N HIS A 230 0.20 -22.85 6.98
CA HIS A 230 0.33 -21.40 6.82
C HIS A 230 -0.86 -20.78 6.11
N VAL A 231 -1.41 -21.43 5.08
CA VAL A 231 -2.63 -20.97 4.41
C VAL A 231 -3.80 -20.86 5.40
N ARG A 232 -4.00 -21.86 6.26
CA ARG A 232 -5.07 -21.83 7.27
C ARG A 232 -4.85 -20.73 8.31
N GLU A 233 -3.63 -20.61 8.84
CA GLU A 233 -3.29 -19.57 9.82
C GLU A 233 -3.52 -18.16 9.25
N LEU A 234 -3.09 -17.93 8.01
CA LEU A 234 -3.23 -16.63 7.35
C LEU A 234 -4.69 -16.34 6.96
N ASP A 235 -5.45 -17.34 6.55
CA ASP A 235 -6.88 -17.22 6.28
C ASP A 235 -7.66 -16.85 7.55
N GLU A 236 -7.39 -17.53 8.67
CA GLU A 236 -7.97 -17.21 9.98
C GLU A 236 -7.66 -15.78 10.44
N GLU A 237 -6.41 -15.33 10.26
CA GLU A 237 -6.02 -13.95 10.62
C GLU A 237 -6.67 -12.90 9.74
N LEU A 238 -6.77 -13.15 8.44
CA LEU A 238 -7.44 -12.25 7.50
C LEU A 238 -8.95 -12.18 7.80
N GLU A 239 -9.57 -13.31 8.15
CA GLU A 239 -10.97 -13.38 8.55
C GLU A 239 -11.22 -12.66 9.88
N GLN A 240 -10.34 -12.83 10.87
CA GLN A 240 -10.38 -12.09 12.13
C GLN A 240 -10.29 -10.57 11.90
N TRP A 241 -9.42 -10.14 10.99
CA TRP A 241 -9.37 -8.75 10.58
C TRP A 241 -10.69 -8.32 9.92
N ARG A 242 -11.24 -9.13 9.00
CA ARG A 242 -12.49 -8.83 8.27
C ARG A 242 -13.65 -8.61 9.23
N ILE A 243 -13.88 -9.51 10.19
CA ILE A 243 -14.98 -9.41 11.15
C ILE A 243 -14.79 -8.28 12.18
N SER A 244 -13.56 -7.77 12.34
CA SER A 244 -13.28 -6.61 13.21
C SER A 244 -13.75 -5.29 12.60
N LEU A 245 -14.04 -5.25 11.30
CA LEU A 245 -14.51 -4.06 10.61
C LEU A 245 -15.99 -3.77 10.93
N PRO A 246 -16.43 -2.50 10.87
CA PRO A 246 -17.84 -2.16 10.86
C PRO A 246 -18.60 -2.95 9.78
N PRO A 247 -19.83 -3.43 10.02
CA PRO A 247 -20.53 -4.33 9.09
C PRO A 247 -20.64 -3.84 7.65
N HIS A 248 -20.78 -2.53 7.45
CA HIS A 248 -20.90 -1.92 6.11
C HIS A 248 -19.54 -1.69 5.42
N TRP A 249 -18.42 -1.94 6.11
CA TRP A 249 -17.07 -1.92 5.55
C TRP A 249 -16.57 -3.34 5.25
N GLN A 250 -17.25 -4.37 5.76
CA GLN A 250 -16.83 -5.76 5.60
C GLN A 250 -16.87 -6.18 4.12
N PRO A 251 -15.73 -6.56 3.53
CA PRO A 251 -15.69 -7.16 2.20
C PRO A 251 -16.53 -8.44 2.14
N THR A 252 -17.21 -8.66 1.00
CA THR A 252 -18.03 -9.85 0.74
C THR A 252 -17.70 -10.41 -0.64
N LEU A 253 -17.48 -11.72 -0.72
CA LEU A 253 -17.16 -12.39 -1.98
C LEU A 253 -18.36 -12.43 -2.93
N SER A 254 -18.10 -12.23 -4.21
CA SER A 254 -19.04 -12.42 -5.34
C SER A 254 -20.29 -11.54 -5.31
N SER A 255 -20.37 -10.57 -4.40
CA SER A 255 -21.40 -9.53 -4.38
C SER A 255 -20.83 -8.30 -3.68
N PRO A 256 -20.22 -7.34 -4.40
CA PRO A 256 -19.90 -6.06 -3.79
C PRO A 256 -21.22 -5.45 -3.29
N SER A 257 -21.27 -5.06 -2.02
CA SER A 257 -22.38 -4.26 -1.51
C SER A 257 -22.53 -3.05 -2.43
N ASP A 258 -23.70 -2.81 -3.03
CA ASP A 258 -23.94 -1.59 -3.81
C ASP A 258 -24.22 -0.43 -2.83
N ASN A 259 -23.17 -0.04 -2.10
CA ASN A 259 -23.24 1.05 -1.14
C ASN A 259 -22.78 2.33 -1.84
N PRO A 260 -23.70 3.20 -2.30
CA PRO A 260 -23.33 4.42 -3.02
C PRO A 260 -22.53 5.41 -2.16
N ASN A 261 -22.49 5.20 -0.84
CA ASN A 261 -21.77 6.05 0.11
C ASN A 261 -20.45 5.43 0.57
N ILE A 262 -19.90 4.42 -0.13
CA ILE A 262 -18.61 3.85 0.23
C ILE A 262 -17.52 4.94 0.15
N SER A 263 -16.71 5.05 1.21
CA SER A 263 -15.57 5.97 1.17
C SER A 263 -14.45 5.37 0.33
N MET A 264 -13.61 6.23 -0.27
CA MET A 264 -12.40 5.78 -0.98
C MET A 264 -11.53 4.87 -0.12
N HIS A 265 -11.39 5.18 1.16
CA HIS A 265 -10.62 4.37 2.10
C HIS A 265 -11.22 2.96 2.28
N ALA A 266 -12.54 2.86 2.44
CA ALA A 266 -13.22 1.58 2.53
C ALA A 266 -13.09 0.75 1.24
N LEU A 267 -13.17 1.38 0.06
CA LEU A 267 -12.92 0.72 -1.21
C LEU A 267 -11.49 0.16 -1.30
N PHE A 268 -10.47 0.96 -0.94
CA PHE A 268 -9.09 0.51 -0.90
C PHE A 268 -8.91 -0.67 0.07
N LEU A 269 -9.52 -0.64 1.25
CA LEU A 269 -9.49 -1.76 2.19
C LEU A 269 -10.07 -3.04 1.60
N GLN A 270 -11.18 -2.95 0.85
CA GLN A 270 -11.77 -4.10 0.16
C GLN A 270 -10.84 -4.66 -0.92
N LEU A 271 -10.26 -3.80 -1.75
CA LEU A 271 -9.33 -4.21 -2.81
C LEU A 271 -8.11 -4.92 -2.23
N VAL A 272 -7.54 -4.38 -1.15
CA VAL A 272 -6.41 -4.98 -0.44
C VAL A 272 -6.79 -6.33 0.15
N TYR A 273 -7.96 -6.45 0.77
CA TYR A 273 -8.46 -7.72 1.31
C TYR A 273 -8.55 -8.80 0.23
N TYR A 274 -9.22 -8.51 -0.90
CA TYR A 274 -9.36 -9.48 -1.98
C TYR A 274 -8.01 -9.87 -2.58
N PHE A 275 -7.08 -8.91 -2.68
CA PHE A 275 -5.72 -9.19 -3.12
C PHE A 275 -4.99 -10.16 -2.19
N ILE A 276 -5.00 -9.90 -0.87
CA ILE A 276 -4.36 -10.78 0.12
C ILE A 276 -5.00 -12.18 0.09
N LEU A 277 -6.33 -12.25 0.06
CA LEU A 277 -7.07 -13.51 -0.01
C LEU A 277 -6.69 -14.32 -1.25
N ALA A 278 -6.67 -13.67 -2.43
CA ALA A 278 -6.22 -14.30 -3.66
C ALA A 278 -4.78 -14.81 -3.54
N ARG A 279 -3.87 -14.02 -2.97
CA ARG A 279 -2.45 -14.40 -2.79
C ARG A 279 -2.27 -15.60 -1.87
N ILE A 280 -2.98 -15.65 -0.74
CA ILE A 280 -2.97 -16.78 0.20
C ILE A 280 -3.39 -18.07 -0.53
N HIS A 281 -4.49 -18.02 -1.27
CA HIS A 281 -5.06 -19.20 -1.90
C HIS A 281 -4.37 -19.62 -3.20
N LEU A 282 -3.73 -18.69 -3.93
CA LEU A 282 -2.87 -18.99 -5.08
C LEU A 282 -1.59 -19.71 -4.67
N ALA A 283 -1.04 -19.43 -3.48
CA ALA A 283 0.14 -20.10 -2.97
C ALA A 283 -0.06 -21.62 -2.87
N SER A 284 -1.26 -22.05 -2.46
CA SER A 284 -1.64 -23.47 -2.42
C SER A 284 -1.71 -24.11 -3.81
N ASN A 285 -1.90 -23.33 -4.89
CA ASN A 285 -2.09 -23.86 -6.24
C ASN A 285 -0.78 -23.94 -7.03
N GLN A 286 0.06 -22.90 -6.97
CA GLN A 286 1.34 -22.82 -7.68
C GLN A 286 2.32 -23.93 -7.26
N TYR A 287 2.33 -24.29 -5.97
CA TYR A 287 3.19 -25.35 -5.46
C TYR A 287 2.73 -26.75 -5.91
N ASN A 288 1.42 -26.96 -6.04
CA ASN A 288 0.85 -28.25 -6.41
C ASN A 288 0.86 -28.50 -7.92
N GLU A 289 0.94 -27.49 -8.78
CA GLU A 289 1.11 -27.67 -10.24
C GLU A 289 2.42 -28.38 -10.61
N TRP A 290 3.47 -28.27 -9.78
CA TRP A 290 4.71 -29.03 -9.93
C TRP A 290 4.54 -30.52 -9.59
N MET A 291 3.57 -30.87 -8.73
CA MET A 291 3.28 -32.23 -8.27
C MET A 291 2.17 -32.94 -9.07
N VAL A 292 1.15 -32.20 -9.51
CA VAL A 292 -0.07 -32.69 -10.19
C VAL A 292 0.17 -33.15 -11.62
N ALA A 293 1.39 -32.99 -12.16
CA ALA A 293 1.82 -33.70 -13.35
C ALA A 293 1.72 -35.25 -13.23
N HIS A 294 1.41 -35.79 -12.02
CA HIS A 294 1.39 -37.24 -11.76
C HIS A 294 0.12 -37.82 -11.07
N SER A 295 -0.95 -37.07 -10.73
CA SER A 295 -2.23 -37.68 -10.25
C SER A 295 -3.43 -36.71 -10.17
N GLU A 296 -4.65 -37.26 -9.96
CA GLU A 296 -5.91 -36.51 -9.74
C GLU A 296 -5.84 -35.53 -8.55
N MET A 297 -6.56 -34.41 -8.68
CA MET A 297 -6.55 -33.27 -7.76
C MET A 297 -7.29 -33.53 -6.43
N PRO A 298 -6.64 -33.40 -5.26
CA PRO A 298 -7.31 -33.42 -3.95
C PRO A 298 -8.42 -32.37 -3.78
N GLN A 299 -9.53 -32.73 -3.10
CA GLN A 299 -10.71 -31.87 -2.89
C GLN A 299 -10.42 -30.50 -2.23
N GLY A 300 -9.44 -30.42 -1.32
CA GLY A 300 -9.07 -29.15 -0.66
C GLY A 300 -8.47 -28.10 -1.62
N ILE A 301 -7.87 -28.54 -2.73
CA ILE A 301 -7.25 -27.65 -3.72
C ILE A 301 -8.33 -26.96 -4.57
N SER A 302 -9.42 -27.68 -4.89
CA SER A 302 -10.56 -27.08 -5.61
C SER A 302 -11.21 -25.96 -4.80
N SER A 303 -11.23 -26.07 -3.47
CA SER A 303 -11.74 -25.03 -2.57
C SER A 303 -10.84 -23.79 -2.55
N SER A 304 -9.52 -23.96 -2.47
CA SER A 304 -8.56 -22.85 -2.47
C SER A 304 -8.57 -22.10 -3.80
N LEU A 305 -8.57 -22.84 -4.93
CA LEU A 305 -8.72 -22.22 -6.25
C LEU A 305 -10.01 -21.42 -6.38
N ALA A 306 -11.15 -21.98 -5.96
CA ALA A 306 -12.43 -21.27 -5.99
C ALA A 306 -12.41 -19.96 -5.19
N LEU A 307 -11.77 -19.94 -4.01
CA LEU A 307 -11.61 -18.73 -3.20
C LEU A 307 -10.73 -17.68 -3.91
N SER A 308 -9.61 -18.09 -4.51
CA SER A 308 -8.75 -17.14 -5.26
C SER A 308 -9.46 -16.52 -6.47
N VAL A 309 -10.32 -17.30 -7.15
CA VAL A 309 -11.11 -16.85 -8.29
C VAL A 309 -12.24 -15.93 -7.84
N ALA A 310 -12.98 -16.30 -6.79
CA ALA A 310 -14.02 -15.48 -6.20
C ALA A 310 -13.47 -14.13 -5.69
N ALA A 311 -12.29 -14.12 -5.06
CA ALA A 311 -11.61 -12.90 -4.64
C ALA A 311 -11.22 -12.02 -5.84
N SER A 312 -10.61 -12.61 -6.86
CA SER A 312 -10.25 -11.89 -8.09
C SER A 312 -11.47 -11.31 -8.80
N ARG A 313 -12.56 -12.08 -8.90
CA ARG A 313 -13.84 -11.61 -9.42
C ARG A 313 -14.40 -10.45 -8.61
N SER A 314 -14.30 -10.51 -7.28
CA SER A 314 -14.77 -9.45 -6.39
C SER A 314 -13.97 -8.15 -6.59
N THR A 315 -12.65 -8.23 -6.76
CA THR A 315 -11.79 -7.08 -7.13
C THR A 315 -12.29 -6.40 -8.41
N LEU A 316 -12.55 -7.18 -9.46
CA LEU A 316 -13.03 -6.66 -10.74
C LEU A 316 -14.45 -6.09 -10.64
N LEU A 317 -15.35 -6.75 -9.90
CA LEU A 317 -16.70 -6.24 -9.67
C LEU A 317 -16.70 -4.93 -8.88
N CYS A 318 -15.81 -4.76 -7.89
CA CYS A 318 -15.62 -3.49 -7.19
C CYS A 318 -15.23 -2.37 -8.16
N LEU A 319 -14.29 -2.63 -9.07
CA LEU A 319 -13.90 -1.66 -10.10
C LEU A 319 -15.08 -1.27 -11.00
N LYS A 320 -15.92 -2.23 -11.37
CA LYS A 320 -17.12 -1.98 -12.18
C LYS A 320 -18.18 -1.16 -11.45
N VAL A 321 -18.48 -1.47 -10.20
CA VAL A 321 -19.51 -0.78 -9.40
C VAL A 321 -19.07 0.63 -9.03
N TYR A 322 -17.80 0.79 -8.66
CA TYR A 322 -17.26 2.03 -8.10
C TYR A 322 -16.42 2.84 -9.10
N GLU A 323 -16.58 2.61 -10.42
CA GLU A 323 -15.88 3.34 -11.48
C GLU A 323 -15.93 4.87 -11.28
N HIS A 324 -17.08 5.39 -10.82
CA HIS A 324 -17.29 6.82 -10.60
C HIS A 324 -16.35 7.42 -9.54
N LEU A 325 -16.02 6.68 -8.48
CA LEU A 325 -15.11 7.13 -7.41
C LEU A 325 -13.65 7.13 -7.87
N LEU A 326 -13.32 6.31 -8.87
CA LEU A 326 -11.95 6.11 -9.33
C LEU A 326 -11.49 7.13 -10.36
N ARG A 327 -12.42 7.94 -10.90
CA ARG A 327 -12.14 8.96 -11.92
C ARG A 327 -11.07 9.94 -11.46
N ASP A 328 -11.15 10.40 -10.21
CA ASP A 328 -10.31 11.47 -9.67
C ASP A 328 -9.14 10.94 -8.80
N VAL A 329 -8.82 9.65 -8.92
CA VAL A 329 -7.85 8.97 -8.04
C VAL A 329 -6.70 8.43 -8.87
N ALA A 330 -5.45 8.69 -8.47
CA ALA A 330 -4.29 8.10 -9.13
C ALA A 330 -4.49 6.59 -9.35
N LEU A 331 -4.48 6.13 -10.61
CA LEU A 331 -4.79 4.74 -10.97
C LEU A 331 -3.69 3.76 -10.59
N TRP A 332 -2.43 4.19 -10.62
CA TRP A 332 -1.27 3.32 -10.46
C TRP A 332 -1.32 2.43 -9.20
N PRO A 333 -1.67 2.93 -7.99
CA PRO A 333 -1.80 2.10 -6.79
C PRO A 333 -2.87 1.01 -6.91
N ILE A 334 -3.93 1.24 -7.69
CA ILE A 334 -5.03 0.28 -7.83
C ILE A 334 -4.77 -0.72 -8.96
N LEU A 335 -4.03 -0.27 -9.99
CA LEU A 335 -3.75 -1.04 -11.18
C LEU A 335 -3.12 -2.40 -10.88
N TRP A 336 -2.25 -2.48 -9.87
CA TRP A 336 -1.65 -3.76 -9.48
C TRP A 336 -2.70 -4.79 -9.03
N TYR A 337 -3.68 -4.36 -8.22
CA TYR A 337 -4.77 -5.22 -7.77
C TYR A 337 -5.62 -5.69 -8.96
N ILE A 338 -5.88 -4.79 -9.91
CA ILE A 338 -6.66 -5.09 -11.12
C ILE A 338 -5.92 -6.08 -12.01
N LEU A 339 -4.66 -5.83 -12.35
CA LEU A 339 -3.87 -6.68 -13.24
C LEU A 339 -3.67 -8.08 -12.65
N THR A 340 -3.43 -8.18 -11.34
CA THR A 340 -3.33 -9.47 -10.66
C THR A 340 -4.66 -10.24 -10.76
N ALA A 341 -5.79 -9.59 -10.49
CA ALA A 341 -7.10 -10.22 -10.56
C ALA A 341 -7.48 -10.63 -12.00
N LEU A 342 -7.17 -9.79 -13.00
CA LEU A 342 -7.34 -10.11 -14.42
C LEU A 342 -6.56 -11.38 -14.80
N GLY A 343 -5.28 -11.45 -14.41
CA GLY A 343 -4.43 -12.62 -14.70
C GLY A 343 -4.97 -13.91 -14.10
N VAL A 344 -5.42 -13.88 -12.84
CA VAL A 344 -5.99 -15.05 -12.16
C VAL A 344 -7.28 -15.51 -12.85
N LEU A 345 -8.19 -14.58 -13.15
CA LEU A 345 -9.48 -14.91 -13.77
C LEU A 345 -9.30 -15.39 -15.21
N TYR A 346 -8.40 -14.77 -15.97
CA TYR A 346 -8.05 -15.19 -17.33
C TYR A 346 -7.50 -16.63 -17.36
N ILE A 347 -6.53 -16.95 -16.50
CA ILE A 347 -5.97 -18.31 -16.41
C ILE A 347 -7.06 -19.31 -16.01
N HIS A 348 -7.98 -18.92 -15.13
CA HIS A 348 -9.10 -19.76 -14.72
C HIS A 348 -10.02 -20.10 -15.89
N VAL A 349 -10.47 -19.10 -16.65
CA VAL A 349 -11.32 -19.27 -17.85
C VAL A 349 -10.64 -20.19 -18.87
N LEU A 350 -9.35 -19.99 -19.14
CA LEU A 350 -8.60 -20.85 -20.07
C LEU A 350 -8.53 -22.32 -19.62
N ARG A 351 -8.38 -22.55 -18.31
CA ARG A 351 -8.26 -23.90 -17.75
C ARG A 351 -9.61 -24.60 -17.57
N ARG A 352 -10.70 -23.85 -17.41
CA ARG A 352 -12.06 -24.38 -17.20
C ARG A 352 -13.08 -23.67 -18.09
N PRO A 353 -13.00 -23.84 -19.42
CA PRO A 353 -13.89 -23.16 -20.36
C PRO A 353 -15.36 -23.62 -20.27
N LEU A 354 -15.61 -24.77 -19.64
CA LEU A 354 -16.95 -25.33 -19.45
C LEU A 354 -17.55 -24.97 -18.07
N ASP A 355 -16.87 -24.14 -17.27
CA ASP A 355 -17.41 -23.68 -15.99
C ASP A 355 -18.67 -22.82 -16.24
N PRO A 356 -19.75 -23.00 -15.46
CA PRO A 356 -20.98 -22.23 -15.63
C PRO A 356 -20.76 -20.71 -15.54
N GLU A 357 -19.75 -20.25 -14.79
CA GLU A 357 -19.44 -18.82 -14.64
C GLU A 357 -18.47 -18.29 -15.71
N ALA A 358 -17.88 -19.16 -16.55
CA ALA A 358 -16.84 -18.77 -17.52
C ALA A 358 -17.30 -17.70 -18.50
N ALA A 359 -18.53 -17.79 -19.02
CA ALA A 359 -19.07 -16.77 -19.93
C ALA A 359 -19.22 -15.40 -19.25
N SER A 360 -19.70 -15.39 -18.00
CA SER A 360 -19.80 -14.15 -17.21
C SER A 360 -18.44 -13.58 -16.87
N ASP A 361 -17.44 -14.43 -16.62
CA ASP A 361 -16.07 -14.02 -16.34
C ASP A 361 -15.41 -13.40 -17.58
N VAL A 362 -15.62 -13.95 -18.78
CA VAL A 362 -15.19 -13.36 -20.05
C VAL A 362 -15.80 -11.97 -20.26
N ASP A 363 -17.11 -11.82 -20.01
CA ASP A 363 -17.78 -10.53 -20.11
C ASP A 363 -17.24 -9.52 -19.08
N LEU A 364 -16.91 -9.99 -17.87
CA LEU A 364 -16.29 -9.16 -16.84
C LEU A 364 -14.89 -8.69 -17.29
N LEU A 365 -14.04 -9.58 -17.80
CA LEU A 365 -12.72 -9.24 -18.34
C LEU A 365 -12.83 -8.15 -19.42
N LYS A 366 -13.75 -8.32 -20.39
CA LYS A 366 -14.00 -7.33 -21.46
C LYS A 366 -14.43 -5.97 -20.91
N ASN A 367 -15.35 -5.95 -19.95
CA ASN A 367 -15.82 -4.71 -19.33
C ASN A 367 -14.71 -3.97 -18.58
N ILE A 368 -13.88 -4.71 -17.83
CA ILE A 368 -12.78 -4.11 -17.08
C ILE A 368 -11.74 -3.50 -18.00
N SER A 369 -11.38 -4.15 -19.11
CA SER A 369 -10.43 -3.59 -20.07
C SER A 369 -10.91 -2.24 -20.63
N LEU A 370 -12.22 -2.09 -20.85
CA LEU A 370 -12.82 -0.80 -21.23
C LEU A 370 -12.77 0.23 -20.10
N ILE A 371 -13.03 -0.17 -18.85
CA ILE A 371 -12.94 0.71 -17.68
C ILE A 371 -11.52 1.24 -17.50
N ILE A 372 -10.52 0.36 -17.53
CA ILE A 372 -9.10 0.73 -17.44
C ILE A 372 -8.76 1.76 -18.52
N HIS A 373 -9.15 1.50 -19.77
CA HIS A 373 -8.92 2.42 -20.88
C HIS A 373 -9.57 3.79 -20.67
N ARG A 374 -10.83 3.83 -20.20
CA ARG A 374 -11.53 5.09 -19.89
C ARG A 374 -10.86 5.88 -18.77
N LEU A 375 -10.48 5.19 -17.69
CA LEU A 375 -9.83 5.81 -16.54
C LEU A 375 -8.48 6.44 -16.96
N PHE A 376 -7.68 5.73 -17.78
CA PHE A 376 -6.41 6.28 -18.28
C PHE A 376 -6.59 7.50 -19.18
N ILE A 377 -7.59 7.52 -20.06
CA ILE A 377 -7.87 8.70 -20.91
C ILE A 377 -8.24 9.92 -20.05
N GLN A 378 -9.01 9.72 -18.99
CA GLN A 378 -9.55 10.82 -18.18
C GLN A 378 -8.51 11.45 -17.26
N GLN A 379 -7.52 10.69 -16.80
CA GLN A 379 -6.49 11.17 -15.88
C GLN A 379 -5.30 11.86 -16.56
N ASN A 380 -5.37 12.06 -17.88
CA ASN A 380 -4.24 12.53 -18.67
C ASN A 380 -4.38 13.97 -19.19
N PRO A 381 -4.18 15.01 -18.34
CA PRO A 381 -3.81 16.35 -18.78
C PRO A 381 -2.35 16.72 -18.45
N LEU A 382 -1.58 15.85 -17.80
CA LEU A 382 -0.19 16.12 -17.39
C LEU A 382 0.76 15.18 -18.12
N ASN A 383 1.55 15.71 -19.05
CA ASN A 383 2.64 15.03 -19.77
C ASN A 383 3.64 14.42 -18.79
N HIS A 384 3.38 13.22 -18.28
CA HIS A 384 4.35 12.50 -17.45
C HIS A 384 5.19 11.60 -18.37
N PRO A 385 6.52 11.54 -18.21
CA PRO A 385 7.40 10.78 -19.11
C PRO A 385 7.08 9.27 -19.20
N ARG A 386 6.20 8.73 -18.34
CA ARG A 386 5.78 7.33 -18.29
C ARG A 386 4.40 7.06 -18.91
N ASP A 387 3.80 8.05 -19.58
CA ASP A 387 2.59 7.87 -20.41
C ASP A 387 2.81 6.85 -21.56
N THR A 388 4.07 6.51 -21.85
CA THR A 388 4.45 5.50 -22.87
C THR A 388 4.05 4.07 -22.51
N ASP A 389 3.85 3.75 -21.23
CA ASP A 389 3.52 2.39 -20.77
C ASP A 389 2.01 2.11 -20.79
N ILE A 390 1.20 3.17 -20.80
CA ILE A 390 -0.27 3.11 -20.86
C ILE A 390 -0.78 2.31 -22.06
N PRO A 391 -0.34 2.55 -23.32
CA PRO A 391 -0.80 1.76 -24.46
C PRO A 391 -0.46 0.27 -24.31
N HIS A 392 0.67 -0.08 -23.71
CA HIS A 392 1.05 -1.49 -23.46
C HIS A 392 0.14 -2.15 -22.42
N ILE A 393 -0.19 -1.45 -21.34
CA ILE A 393 -1.08 -1.97 -20.28
C ILE A 393 -2.51 -2.10 -20.79
N THR A 394 -3.02 -1.10 -21.52
CA THR A 394 -4.32 -1.20 -22.17
C THR A 394 -4.34 -2.28 -23.25
N GLY A 395 -3.25 -2.42 -24.01
CA GLY A 395 -3.07 -3.47 -25.02
C GLY A 395 -3.12 -4.85 -24.38
N LEU A 396 -2.39 -5.09 -23.29
CA LEU A 396 -2.42 -6.35 -22.55
C LEU A 396 -3.82 -6.66 -22.00
N ALA A 397 -4.49 -5.68 -21.39
CA ALA A 397 -5.86 -5.87 -20.91
C ALA A 397 -6.84 -6.19 -22.06
N ILE A 398 -6.68 -5.55 -23.22
CA ILE A 398 -7.49 -5.81 -24.42
C ILE A 398 -7.17 -7.19 -25.00
N GLU A 399 -5.90 -7.58 -25.11
CA GLU A 399 -5.48 -8.90 -25.59
C GLU A 399 -6.00 -10.01 -24.68
N ILE A 400 -5.90 -9.85 -23.36
CA ILE A 400 -6.49 -10.76 -22.37
C ILE A 400 -8.00 -10.92 -22.62
N ALA A 401 -8.70 -9.83 -22.93
CA ALA A 401 -10.12 -9.84 -23.21
C ALA A 401 -10.50 -10.38 -24.61
N GLN A 402 -9.57 -10.38 -25.57
CA GLN A 402 -9.78 -10.92 -26.91
C GLN A 402 -9.46 -12.42 -27.01
N LEU A 403 -8.52 -12.89 -26.19
CA LEU A 403 -8.12 -14.30 -26.10
C LEU A 403 -9.03 -15.13 -25.19
N ALA A 404 -9.86 -14.48 -24.37
CA ALA A 404 -10.92 -15.07 -23.55
C ALA A 404 -12.28 -15.00 -24.27
#